data_AF-A0A327ZKY4-F1
#
_entry.id   AF-A0A327ZKY4-F1
#
_cell.length_a   1.000
_cell.length_b   1.000
_cell.length_c   1.000
_cell.angle_alpha   90.00
_cell.angle_beta   90.00
_cell.angle_gamma   90.00
#
_symmetry.space_group_name_H-M   'P 1'
#
loop_
_entity.id
_entity.type
_entity.pdbx_description
1 polymer ?
#
loop_
_entity_poly.entity_id
_entity_poly.type
_entity_poly.pdbx_seq_one_letter_code
_entity_poly.pdbx_strand_id
1 'polypeptide(L)'
;MTEPQHGWRPPAQRSPLHHQGTRRPRLDPLDTDQHTHAAETEQTRRRQDLEWRIFERAREMNVRHADAAWERRYKRPLSPYGLAFIFRQQSGQVAAATKLWLAGPEPDDPVDLLGALVDLARGRAKGQLWDVRREIADRAVGVGDDAVYLGLVMSSLDTRTGTWAQVCRTASSALQIPGTFLYVCGAPDGPDGQRAFVADRRAAGGHGKVTIWSHQAFSTPEILSPHPYLKVSLSTLYQESRVGHVLSWMTALDHEVRVAETDRRARS
;
A
#
# COMPACT_ATOMS: atom_id res chain seq x y z
N MET A 1 72.78 24.28 -69.90
CA MET A 1 72.81 25.68 -69.45
C MET A 1 71.41 26.24 -69.59
N THR A 2 70.63 26.17 -68.51
CA THR A 2 69.42 26.97 -68.30
C THR A 2 69.02 26.87 -66.83
N GLU A 3 68.73 28.03 -66.26
CA GLU A 3 68.66 28.35 -64.83
C GLU A 3 67.47 27.73 -64.08
N PRO A 4 67.57 27.55 -62.74
CA PRO A 4 66.43 27.29 -61.88
C PRO A 4 65.76 28.61 -61.46
N GLN A 5 64.46 28.77 -61.75
CA GLN A 5 63.67 29.87 -61.19
C GLN A 5 63.16 29.49 -59.79
N HIS A 6 63.68 30.20 -58.78
CA HIS A 6 63.18 30.20 -57.41
C HIS A 6 61.88 31.01 -57.30
N GLY A 7 60.76 30.31 -57.13
CA GLY A 7 59.47 30.91 -56.77
C GLY A 7 59.38 31.15 -55.27
N TRP A 8 59.46 32.42 -54.86
CA TRP A 8 59.27 32.90 -53.49
C TRP A 8 57.77 32.80 -53.10
N ARG A 9 57.44 32.06 -52.02
CA ARG A 9 56.08 32.00 -51.44
C ARG A 9 55.97 32.94 -50.24
N PRO A 10 55.00 33.87 -50.20
CA PRO A 10 54.74 34.69 -49.02
C PRO A 10 54.06 33.88 -47.90
N PRO A 11 54.28 34.23 -46.61
CA PRO A 11 53.67 33.56 -45.48
C PRO A 11 52.20 33.95 -45.26
N ALA A 12 51.46 32.95 -44.79
CA ALA A 12 50.06 32.87 -44.40
C ALA A 12 49.35 34.15 -43.89
N GLN A 13 48.13 34.37 -44.38
CA GLN A 13 47.05 34.95 -43.58
C GLN A 13 46.22 33.79 -43.00
N ARG A 14 46.42 33.49 -41.72
CA ARG A 14 45.50 32.63 -40.95
C ARG A 14 44.23 33.42 -40.67
N SER A 15 43.13 33.04 -41.31
CA SER A 15 41.80 33.50 -40.93
C SER A 15 41.50 33.10 -39.48
N PRO A 16 40.97 34.00 -38.63
CA PRO A 16 40.49 33.62 -37.31
C PRO A 16 39.26 32.72 -37.49
N LEU A 17 39.38 31.47 -37.06
CA LEU A 17 38.25 30.57 -36.85
C LEU A 17 37.34 31.21 -35.79
N HIS A 18 36.21 31.78 -36.22
CA HIS A 18 35.11 32.09 -35.33
C HIS A 18 34.55 30.76 -34.79
N HIS A 19 35.12 30.29 -33.68
CA HIS A 19 34.41 29.38 -32.80
C HIS A 19 33.19 30.12 -32.26
N GLN A 20 32.04 29.91 -32.89
CA GLN A 20 30.74 30.04 -32.22
C GLN A 20 30.73 29.00 -31.11
N GLY A 21 31.30 29.36 -29.96
CA GLY A 21 31.08 28.64 -28.73
C GLY A 21 29.59 28.72 -28.44
N THR A 22 28.86 27.64 -28.69
CA THR A 22 27.57 27.38 -28.05
C THR A 22 27.83 27.44 -26.55
N ARG A 23 27.66 28.62 -25.94
CA ARG A 23 27.57 28.82 -24.50
C ARG A 23 26.42 27.91 -24.06
N ARG A 24 26.75 26.72 -23.55
CA ARG A 24 25.80 25.96 -22.75
C ARG A 24 25.34 26.91 -21.65
N PRO A 25 24.03 27.16 -21.49
CA PRO A 25 23.56 27.96 -20.37
C PRO A 25 24.11 27.33 -19.10
N ARG A 26 24.88 28.10 -18.34
CA ARG A 26 25.25 27.75 -16.97
C ARG A 26 23.91 27.74 -16.22
N LEU A 27 23.38 26.56 -15.95
CA LEU A 27 22.32 26.40 -14.96
C LEU A 27 22.89 26.91 -13.64
N ASP A 28 22.26 27.94 -13.07
CA ASP A 28 22.65 28.46 -11.77
C ASP A 28 22.43 27.35 -10.73
N PRO A 29 23.41 27.05 -9.86
CA PRO A 29 23.29 26.01 -8.84
C PRO A 29 22.05 26.18 -7.94
N LEU A 30 21.63 27.42 -7.73
CA LEU A 30 20.45 27.80 -6.93
C LEU A 30 19.12 27.33 -7.55
N ASP A 31 19.01 27.26 -8.87
CA ASP A 31 17.79 26.77 -9.56
C ASP A 31 17.69 25.24 -9.47
N THR A 32 18.83 24.55 -9.45
CA THR A 32 18.87 23.08 -9.37
C THR A 32 18.40 22.58 -8.00
N ASP A 33 18.77 23.29 -6.93
CA ASP A 33 18.34 22.97 -5.56
C ASP A 33 16.83 23.21 -5.38
N GLN A 34 16.28 24.30 -5.93
CA GLN A 34 14.84 24.57 -5.87
C GLN A 34 14.01 23.54 -6.64
N HIS A 35 14.44 23.14 -7.84
CA HIS A 35 13.76 22.10 -8.62
C HIS A 35 13.80 20.73 -7.93
N THR A 36 14.90 20.38 -7.27
CA THR A 36 15.05 19.13 -6.52
C THR A 36 14.11 19.12 -5.31
N HIS A 37 14.10 20.18 -4.51
CA HIS A 37 13.20 20.30 -3.36
C HIS A 37 11.72 20.28 -3.75
N ALA A 38 11.35 20.93 -4.87
CA ALA A 38 9.97 20.90 -5.37
C ALA A 38 9.55 19.49 -5.79
N ALA A 39 10.43 18.74 -6.47
CA ALA A 39 10.17 17.36 -6.88
C ALA A 39 10.02 16.42 -5.68
N GLU A 40 10.89 16.55 -4.66
CA GLU A 40 10.81 15.78 -3.42
C GLU A 40 9.52 16.06 -2.64
N THR A 41 9.09 17.32 -2.61
CA THR A 41 7.85 17.75 -1.96
C THR A 41 6.62 17.15 -2.66
N GLU A 42 6.57 17.23 -3.99
CA GLU A 42 5.48 16.65 -4.79
C GLU A 42 5.43 15.12 -4.67
N GLN A 43 6.58 14.44 -4.69
CA GLN A 43 6.65 13.00 -4.48
C GLN A 43 6.14 12.60 -3.10
N THR A 44 6.53 13.37 -2.07
CA THR A 44 6.08 13.17 -0.70
C THR A 44 4.55 13.32 -0.59
N ARG A 45 3.99 14.37 -1.19
CA ARG A 45 2.55 14.63 -1.24
C ARG A 45 1.78 13.49 -1.91
N ARG A 46 2.20 13.06 -3.11
CA ARG A 46 1.56 11.95 -3.84
C ARG A 46 1.55 10.65 -3.04
N ARG A 47 2.65 10.36 -2.33
CA ARG A 47 2.76 9.19 -1.46
C ARG A 47 1.74 9.27 -0.32
N GLN A 48 1.61 10.42 0.32
CA GLN A 48 0.70 10.63 1.44
C GLN A 48 -0.77 10.60 1.00
N ASP A 49 -1.10 11.20 -0.14
CA ASP A 49 -2.44 11.11 -0.74
C ASP A 49 -2.83 9.66 -1.01
N LEU A 50 -1.89 8.84 -1.48
CA LEU A 50 -2.12 7.41 -1.70
C LEU A 50 -2.34 6.66 -0.37
N GLU A 51 -1.49 6.91 0.62
CA GLU A 51 -1.60 6.32 1.96
C GLU A 51 -2.94 6.67 2.63
N TRP A 52 -3.38 7.91 2.50
CA TRP A 52 -4.69 8.35 3.00
C TRP A 52 -5.84 7.63 2.31
N ARG A 53 -5.79 7.47 0.99
CA ARG A 53 -6.80 6.72 0.22
C ARG A 53 -6.83 5.23 0.62
N ILE A 54 -5.68 4.64 0.91
CA ILE A 54 -5.58 3.27 1.43
C ILE A 54 -6.23 3.18 2.81
N PHE A 55 -5.92 4.13 3.70
CA PHE A 55 -6.54 4.19 5.03
C PHE A 55 -8.06 4.31 4.95
N GLU A 56 -8.60 5.23 4.16
CA GLU A 56 -10.05 5.38 4.00
C GLU A 56 -10.70 4.13 3.40
N ARG A 57 -10.04 3.47 2.45
CA ARG A 57 -10.53 2.19 1.90
C ARG A 57 -10.56 1.09 2.96
N ALA A 58 -9.53 1.00 3.80
CA ALA A 58 -9.45 0.05 4.90
C ALA A 58 -10.56 0.30 5.95
N ARG A 59 -10.79 1.57 6.29
CA ARG A 59 -11.86 2.01 7.19
C ARG A 59 -13.24 1.65 6.65
N GLU A 60 -13.50 1.98 5.38
CA GLU A 60 -14.76 1.68 4.69
C GLU A 60 -15.01 0.17 4.64
N MET A 61 -13.97 -0.62 4.34
CA MET A 61 -14.07 -2.09 4.36
C MET A 61 -14.45 -2.61 5.74
N ASN A 62 -13.82 -2.12 6.81
CA ASN A 62 -14.13 -2.55 8.18
C ASN A 62 -15.58 -2.21 8.58
N VAL A 63 -16.10 -1.05 8.17
CA VAL A 63 -17.51 -0.68 8.39
C VAL A 63 -18.44 -1.62 7.64
N ARG A 64 -18.23 -1.82 6.33
CA ARG A 64 -19.05 -2.72 5.51
C ARG A 64 -19.00 -4.17 5.99
N HIS A 65 -17.86 -4.60 6.51
CA HIS A 65 -17.72 -5.91 7.11
C HIS A 65 -18.58 -6.03 8.38
N ALA A 66 -18.56 -5.04 9.27
CA ALA A 66 -19.41 -5.00 10.45
C ALA A 66 -20.90 -5.04 10.08
N ASP A 67 -21.32 -4.28 9.06
CA ASP A 67 -22.70 -4.27 8.56
C ASP A 67 -23.10 -5.67 8.04
N ALA A 68 -22.28 -6.26 7.17
CA ALA A 68 -22.56 -7.57 6.60
C ALA A 68 -22.57 -8.69 7.67
N ALA A 69 -21.65 -8.64 8.64
CA ALA A 69 -21.59 -9.58 9.74
C ALA A 69 -22.83 -9.46 10.64
N TRP A 70 -23.25 -8.24 10.94
CA TRP A 70 -24.46 -7.95 11.70
C TRP A 70 -25.72 -8.52 11.02
N GLU A 71 -25.90 -8.22 9.74
CA GLU A 71 -27.07 -8.68 8.98
C GLU A 71 -27.17 -10.21 8.93
N ARG A 72 -26.04 -10.91 8.86
CA ARG A 72 -25.98 -12.36 8.65
C ARG A 72 -25.86 -13.18 9.94
N ARG A 73 -25.73 -12.54 11.10
CA ARG A 73 -25.34 -13.15 12.39
C ARG A 73 -26.18 -14.36 12.85
N TYR A 74 -27.44 -14.49 12.43
CA TYR A 74 -28.33 -15.60 12.84
C TYR A 74 -28.62 -16.62 11.73
N LYS A 75 -28.15 -16.41 10.50
CA LYS A 75 -28.48 -17.29 9.37
C LYS A 75 -27.25 -17.92 8.73
N ARG A 76 -26.28 -17.08 8.38
CA ARG A 76 -25.04 -17.50 7.74
C ARG A 76 -23.92 -16.63 8.29
N PRO A 77 -23.57 -16.81 9.58
CA PRO A 77 -22.68 -15.91 10.28
C PRO A 77 -21.35 -15.80 9.55
N LEU A 78 -20.80 -14.60 9.51
CA LEU A 78 -19.45 -14.36 9.01
C LEU A 78 -18.45 -14.53 10.13
N SER A 79 -17.24 -14.95 9.76
CA SER A 79 -16.07 -14.85 10.63
C SER A 79 -15.91 -13.39 11.09
N PRO A 80 -15.38 -13.13 12.30
CA PRO A 80 -15.03 -11.78 12.71
C PRO A 80 -13.88 -11.18 11.89
N TYR A 81 -13.28 -11.95 10.98
CA TYR A 81 -12.18 -11.54 10.14
C TYR A 81 -12.57 -11.37 8.67
N GLY A 82 -11.98 -10.38 8.02
CA GLY A 82 -12.08 -10.15 6.58
C GLY A 82 -10.76 -9.63 6.03
N LEU A 83 -10.44 -9.94 4.78
CA LEU A 83 -9.18 -9.54 4.14
C LEU A 83 -9.45 -8.77 2.85
N ALA A 84 -8.61 -7.81 2.54
CA ALA A 84 -8.57 -7.13 1.25
C ALA A 84 -7.16 -7.04 0.69
N PHE A 85 -7.05 -7.34 -0.60
CA PHE A 85 -5.92 -7.03 -1.45
C PHE A 85 -6.17 -5.67 -2.07
N ILE A 86 -5.30 -4.70 -1.79
CA ILE A 86 -5.47 -3.30 -2.18
C ILE A 86 -4.73 -3.04 -3.49
N PHE A 87 -5.38 -2.34 -4.42
CA PHE A 87 -4.84 -2.01 -5.73
C PHE A 87 -4.99 -0.53 -6.07
N ARG A 88 -4.04 0.03 -6.81
CA ARG A 88 -4.14 1.33 -7.48
C ARG A 88 -4.56 1.14 -8.93
N GLN A 89 -5.68 1.73 -9.32
CA GLN A 89 -6.12 1.82 -10.72
C GLN A 89 -5.26 2.84 -11.49
N GLN A 90 -5.26 2.80 -12.83
CA GLN A 90 -4.60 3.83 -13.64
C GLN A 90 -5.13 5.25 -13.37
N SER A 91 -6.41 5.38 -13.03
CA SER A 91 -7.04 6.64 -12.61
C SER A 91 -6.49 7.19 -11.27
N GLY A 92 -5.64 6.44 -10.58
CA GLY A 92 -5.15 6.76 -9.24
C GLY A 92 -6.13 6.41 -8.11
N GLN A 93 -7.30 5.86 -8.44
CA GLN A 93 -8.24 5.36 -7.43
C GLN A 93 -7.71 4.09 -6.75
N VAL A 94 -8.02 3.96 -5.45
CA VAL A 94 -7.71 2.75 -4.68
C VAL A 94 -8.92 1.81 -4.68
N ALA A 95 -8.72 0.59 -5.17
CA ALA A 95 -9.71 -0.48 -5.22
C ALA A 95 -9.28 -1.66 -4.33
N ALA A 96 -10.19 -2.58 -4.07
CA ALA A 96 -9.93 -3.74 -3.22
C ALA A 96 -10.56 -5.01 -3.81
N ALA A 97 -9.81 -6.12 -3.78
CA ALA A 97 -10.36 -7.46 -3.91
C ALA A 97 -10.47 -8.07 -2.52
N THR A 98 -11.66 -8.50 -2.11
CA THR A 98 -11.97 -8.88 -0.72
C THR A 98 -12.20 -10.37 -0.57
N LYS A 99 -11.74 -10.93 0.54
CA LYS A 99 -12.06 -12.27 1.03
C LYS A 99 -12.80 -12.16 2.37
N LEU A 100 -13.90 -12.88 2.49
CA LEU A 100 -14.69 -13.02 3.71
C LEU A 100 -14.90 -14.49 4.02
N TRP A 101 -14.71 -14.87 5.28
CA TRP A 101 -14.95 -16.23 5.72
C TRP A 101 -16.31 -16.36 6.38
N LEU A 102 -16.93 -17.53 6.25
CA LEU A 102 -18.08 -17.89 7.06
C LEU A 102 -17.60 -18.31 8.44
N ALA A 103 -18.39 -18.01 9.47
CA ALA A 103 -18.18 -18.64 10.76
C ALA A 103 -18.62 -20.11 10.66
N GLY A 104 -17.79 -21.01 11.17
CA GLY A 104 -17.99 -22.45 11.06
C GLY A 104 -17.13 -23.21 12.07
N PRO A 105 -17.08 -24.55 11.98
CA PRO A 105 -16.23 -25.39 12.83
C PRO A 105 -14.73 -25.32 12.47
N GLU A 106 -14.44 -24.72 11.31
CA GLU A 106 -13.10 -24.45 10.79
C GLU A 106 -12.45 -23.24 11.47
N PRO A 107 -11.12 -23.02 11.32
CA PRO A 107 -10.38 -22.08 12.14
C PRO A 107 -11.03 -20.69 12.16
N ASP A 108 -11.38 -20.28 13.37
CA ASP A 108 -11.78 -18.93 13.72
C ASP A 108 -10.58 -18.09 14.14
N ASP A 109 -9.36 -18.64 14.11
CA ASP A 109 -8.14 -17.90 14.39
C ASP A 109 -7.61 -17.19 13.13
N PRO A 110 -7.33 -15.87 13.20
CA PRO A 110 -6.83 -15.11 12.06
C PRO A 110 -5.47 -15.61 11.53
N VAL A 111 -4.63 -16.20 12.38
CA VAL A 111 -3.34 -16.76 12.00
C VAL A 111 -3.51 -17.99 11.13
N ASP A 112 -4.40 -18.91 11.51
CA ASP A 112 -4.67 -20.12 10.72
C ASP A 112 -5.28 -19.79 9.36
N LEU A 113 -6.21 -18.83 9.33
CA LEU A 113 -6.80 -18.33 8.09
C LEU A 113 -5.75 -17.73 7.15
N LEU A 114 -4.85 -16.91 7.67
CA LEU A 114 -3.76 -16.34 6.88
C LEU A 114 -2.72 -17.40 6.48
N GLY A 115 -2.42 -18.36 7.35
CA GLY A 115 -1.50 -19.46 7.07
C GLY A 115 -1.96 -20.30 5.89
N ALA A 116 -3.24 -20.68 5.87
CA ALA A 116 -3.83 -21.40 4.75
C ALA A 116 -3.73 -20.61 3.41
N LEU A 117 -3.88 -19.28 3.45
CA LEU A 117 -3.70 -18.45 2.25
C LEU A 117 -2.24 -18.36 1.80
N VAL A 118 -1.29 -18.31 2.74
CA VAL A 118 0.14 -18.34 2.42
C VAL A 118 0.51 -19.67 1.78
N ASP A 119 0.03 -20.79 2.32
CA ASP A 119 0.28 -22.11 1.76
C ASP A 119 -0.33 -22.26 0.36
N LEU A 120 -1.56 -21.76 0.17
CA LEU A 120 -2.19 -21.69 -1.15
C LEU A 120 -1.34 -20.86 -2.13
N ALA A 121 -0.87 -19.68 -1.71
CA ALA A 121 -0.05 -18.82 -2.56
C ALA A 121 1.32 -19.45 -2.90
N ARG A 122 1.94 -20.18 -1.95
CA ARG A 122 3.20 -20.90 -2.17
C ARG A 122 3.04 -22.14 -3.04
N GLY A 123 1.88 -22.80 -2.97
CA GLY A 123 1.54 -23.97 -3.77
C GLY A 123 1.33 -23.68 -5.26
N ARG A 124 1.38 -22.41 -5.70
CA ARG A 124 1.22 -22.02 -7.11
C ARG A 124 2.26 -22.71 -7.99
N ALA A 125 1.83 -23.27 -9.12
CA ALA A 125 2.76 -23.92 -10.05
C ALA A 125 3.68 -22.89 -10.70
N LYS A 126 4.98 -23.22 -10.82
CA LYS A 126 5.93 -22.36 -11.53
C LYS A 126 5.46 -22.12 -12.96
N GLY A 127 5.33 -20.86 -13.35
CA GLY A 127 4.91 -20.47 -14.69
C GLY A 127 3.41 -20.37 -14.91
N GLN A 128 2.59 -20.71 -13.91
CA GLN A 128 1.16 -20.42 -13.93
C GLN A 128 0.95 -18.91 -13.78
N LEU A 129 0.09 -18.34 -14.64
CA LEU A 129 -0.43 -16.99 -14.42
C LEU A 129 -1.34 -17.04 -13.19
N TRP A 130 -0.87 -16.48 -12.09
CA TRP A 130 -1.57 -16.47 -10.82
C TRP A 130 -2.06 -15.06 -10.52
N ASP A 131 -3.34 -14.91 -10.22
CA ASP A 131 -3.99 -13.62 -9.98
C ASP A 131 -4.80 -13.69 -8.69
N VAL A 132 -4.35 -12.96 -7.67
CA VAL A 132 -4.98 -12.97 -6.34
C VAL A 132 -6.46 -12.57 -6.37
N ARG A 133 -6.88 -11.78 -7.37
CA ARG A 133 -8.27 -11.36 -7.58
C ARG A 133 -9.19 -12.53 -7.93
N ARG A 134 -8.63 -13.60 -8.49
CA ARG A 134 -9.36 -14.79 -8.96
C ARG A 134 -9.10 -16.00 -8.08
N GLU A 135 -7.86 -16.15 -7.61
CA GLU A 135 -7.40 -17.35 -6.90
C GLU A 135 -7.67 -17.30 -5.39
N ILE A 136 -7.75 -16.10 -4.78
CA ILE A 136 -7.95 -15.95 -3.33
C ILE A 136 -9.21 -15.16 -2.99
N ALA A 137 -9.41 -14.01 -3.62
CA ALA A 137 -10.51 -13.11 -3.29
C ALA A 137 -11.87 -13.68 -3.72
N ASP A 138 -12.89 -13.56 -2.87
CA ASP A 138 -14.25 -13.97 -3.22
C ASP A 138 -14.94 -12.91 -4.10
N ARG A 139 -14.46 -11.66 -4.04
CA ARG A 139 -15.01 -10.52 -4.79
C ARG A 139 -13.90 -9.54 -5.20
N ALA A 140 -13.84 -9.19 -6.48
CA ALA A 140 -12.88 -8.21 -7.03
C ALA A 140 -13.56 -7.08 -7.83
N VAL A 141 -14.76 -6.67 -7.44
CA VAL A 141 -15.55 -5.68 -8.21
C VAL A 141 -14.83 -4.34 -8.27
N GLY A 142 -14.62 -3.84 -9.49
CA GLY A 142 -13.97 -2.53 -9.74
C GLY A 142 -12.44 -2.57 -9.70
N VAL A 143 -11.83 -3.75 -9.69
CA VAL A 143 -10.37 -3.89 -9.84
C VAL A 143 -10.04 -4.23 -11.30
N GLY A 144 -9.53 -3.25 -12.06
CA GLY A 144 -9.08 -3.45 -13.45
C GLY A 144 -7.91 -4.43 -13.57
N ASP A 145 -7.75 -5.05 -14.74
CA ASP A 145 -6.70 -6.05 -15.02
C ASP A 145 -5.26 -5.47 -14.92
N ASP A 146 -5.13 -4.19 -15.23
CA ASP A 146 -3.94 -3.35 -15.21
C ASP A 146 -3.63 -2.72 -13.84
N ALA A 147 -4.48 -2.96 -12.84
CA ALA A 147 -4.32 -2.38 -11.52
C ALA A 147 -3.01 -2.83 -10.84
N VAL A 148 -2.47 -1.96 -10.00
CA VAL A 148 -1.20 -2.17 -9.30
C VAL A 148 -1.45 -2.58 -7.87
N TYR A 149 -1.05 -3.79 -7.51
CA TYR A 149 -1.10 -4.26 -6.14
C TYR A 149 -0.26 -3.36 -5.22
N LEU A 150 -0.86 -2.94 -4.10
CA LEU A 150 -0.26 -2.03 -3.12
C LEU A 150 0.03 -2.73 -1.81
N GLY A 151 -0.85 -3.62 -1.33
CA GLY A 151 -0.70 -4.28 -0.03
C GLY A 151 -1.97 -4.97 0.44
N LEU A 152 -1.97 -5.39 1.71
CA LEU A 152 -3.06 -6.10 2.35
C LEU A 152 -3.69 -5.28 3.46
N VAL A 153 -5.01 -5.41 3.61
CA VAL A 153 -5.75 -4.94 4.76
C VAL A 153 -6.49 -6.11 5.39
N MET A 154 -6.37 -6.27 6.71
CA MET A 154 -7.22 -7.18 7.47
C MET A 154 -8.18 -6.37 8.32
N SER A 155 -9.46 -6.73 8.29
CA SER A 155 -10.47 -6.27 9.23
C SER A 155 -10.68 -7.34 10.29
N SER A 156 -10.81 -6.90 11.53
CA SER A 156 -11.26 -7.67 12.67
C SER A 156 -12.45 -6.98 13.35
N LEU A 157 -13.45 -7.77 13.74
CA LEU A 157 -14.52 -7.38 14.66
C LEU A 157 -14.22 -7.83 16.10
N ASP A 158 -13.18 -8.66 16.28
CA ASP A 158 -12.56 -8.90 17.57
C ASP A 158 -11.63 -7.72 17.89
N THR A 159 -11.92 -7.03 18.98
CA THR A 159 -11.24 -5.79 19.36
C THR A 159 -10.74 -5.86 20.78
N ARG A 160 -9.95 -4.87 21.21
CA ARG A 160 -9.53 -4.74 22.61
C ARG A 160 -10.69 -4.60 23.61
N THR A 161 -11.88 -4.22 23.13
CA THR A 161 -13.09 -4.07 23.97
C THR A 161 -13.92 -5.34 24.08
N GLY A 162 -13.58 -6.39 23.33
CA GLY A 162 -14.27 -7.68 23.36
C GLY A 162 -14.27 -8.38 22.01
N THR A 163 -14.61 -9.67 22.04
CA THR A 163 -14.80 -10.48 20.84
C THR A 163 -16.12 -10.15 20.16
N TRP A 164 -16.23 -10.46 18.88
CA TRP A 164 -17.42 -10.34 18.07
C TRP A 164 -18.61 -11.07 18.69
N ALA A 165 -18.38 -12.28 19.21
CA ALA A 165 -19.40 -13.03 19.92
C ALA A 165 -19.91 -12.30 21.17
N GLN A 166 -19.04 -11.61 21.91
CA GLN A 166 -19.43 -10.79 23.06
C GLN A 166 -20.20 -9.54 22.63
N VAL A 167 -19.70 -8.82 21.62
CA VAL A 167 -20.35 -7.61 21.06
C VAL A 167 -21.73 -7.93 20.50
N CYS A 168 -21.89 -9.03 19.77
CA CYS A 168 -23.16 -9.47 19.20
C CYS A 168 -24.29 -9.59 20.23
N ARG A 169 -23.97 -9.94 21.47
CA ARG A 169 -24.97 -10.13 22.53
C ARG A 169 -25.50 -8.82 23.10
N THR A 170 -24.76 -7.73 22.96
CA THR A 170 -25.07 -6.45 23.62
C THR A 170 -25.32 -5.32 22.64
N ALA A 171 -24.79 -5.40 21.42
CA ALA A 171 -25.05 -4.42 20.36
C ALA A 171 -26.53 -4.46 19.95
N SER A 172 -27.12 -3.29 19.72
CA SER A 172 -28.47 -3.14 19.17
C SER A 172 -28.48 -2.85 17.67
N SER A 173 -27.33 -2.51 17.08
CA SER A 173 -27.17 -2.24 15.64
C SER A 173 -25.71 -2.38 15.19
N ALA A 174 -25.50 -2.43 13.87
CA ALA A 174 -24.17 -2.52 13.28
C ALA A 174 -23.26 -1.32 13.64
N LEU A 175 -23.84 -0.13 13.85
CA LEU A 175 -23.11 1.07 14.26
C LEU A 175 -22.44 0.93 15.64
N GLN A 176 -22.93 0.01 16.47
CA GLN A 176 -22.38 -0.27 17.80
C GLN A 176 -21.29 -1.35 17.79
N ILE A 177 -20.94 -1.87 16.61
CA ILE A 177 -19.88 -2.87 16.48
C ILE A 177 -18.55 -2.12 16.33
N PRO A 178 -17.61 -2.24 17.27
CA PRO A 178 -16.27 -1.71 17.09
C PRO A 178 -15.51 -2.54 16.05
N GLY A 179 -14.39 -2.03 15.57
CA GLY A 179 -13.56 -2.80 14.66
C GLY A 179 -12.10 -2.41 14.76
N THR A 180 -11.22 -3.34 14.43
CA THR A 180 -9.79 -3.09 14.26
C THR A 180 -9.45 -3.41 12.82
N PHE A 181 -8.64 -2.58 12.17
CA PHE A 181 -8.09 -2.91 10.86
C PHE A 181 -6.60 -2.70 10.83
N LEU A 182 -5.94 -3.63 10.15
CA LEU A 182 -4.50 -3.73 10.02
C LEU A 182 -4.16 -3.57 8.57
N TYR A 183 -3.03 -2.96 8.28
CA TYR A 183 -2.50 -2.84 6.94
C TYR A 183 -1.04 -3.25 6.94
N VAL A 184 -0.64 -3.96 5.88
CA VAL A 184 0.76 -4.27 5.59
C VAL A 184 1.03 -4.01 4.11
N CYS A 185 2.19 -3.41 3.84
CA CYS A 185 2.70 -3.22 2.50
C CYS A 185 4.22 -3.31 2.49
N GLY A 186 4.78 -4.20 1.67
CA GLY A 186 6.17 -4.13 1.24
C GLY A 186 6.41 -2.88 0.41
N ALA A 187 7.42 -2.09 0.77
CA ALA A 187 7.75 -0.86 0.06
C ALA A 187 8.31 -1.20 -1.34
N PRO A 188 7.76 -0.64 -2.44
CA PRO A 188 8.28 -0.90 -3.78
C PRO A 188 9.66 -0.25 -4.05
N ASP A 189 10.02 0.83 -3.33
CA ASP A 189 11.13 1.72 -3.74
C ASP A 189 12.11 2.10 -2.60
N GLY A 190 12.30 1.28 -1.54
CA GLY A 190 13.25 1.67 -0.48
C GLY A 190 13.81 0.51 0.38
N PRO A 191 15.06 0.66 0.89
CA PRO A 191 15.77 -0.39 1.65
C PRO A 191 15.14 -0.71 3.01
N ASP A 192 14.27 0.16 3.55
CA ASP A 192 13.52 -0.06 4.80
C ASP A 192 12.11 -0.67 4.57
N GLY A 193 11.97 -1.41 3.46
CA GLY A 193 11.32 -2.72 3.35
C GLY A 193 9.81 -2.87 3.56
N GLN A 194 9.24 -2.30 4.62
CA GLN A 194 7.90 -2.68 5.06
C GLN A 194 7.16 -1.54 5.77
N ARG A 195 5.85 -1.48 5.54
CA ARG A 195 4.94 -0.52 6.18
C ARG A 195 3.82 -1.28 6.84
N ALA A 196 3.45 -0.82 8.03
CA ALA A 196 2.30 -1.33 8.74
C ALA A 196 1.63 -0.23 9.56
N PHE A 197 0.31 -0.37 9.70
CA PHE A 197 -0.45 0.36 10.70
C PHE A 197 -1.57 -0.50 11.26
N VAL A 198 -2.02 -0.13 12.45
CA VAL A 198 -3.18 -0.69 13.13
C VAL A 198 -4.11 0.46 13.48
N ALA A 199 -5.40 0.29 13.27
CA ALA A 199 -6.38 1.31 13.56
C ALA A 199 -7.60 0.71 14.25
N ASP A 200 -8.00 1.32 15.37
CA ASP A 200 -9.19 0.94 16.13
C ASP A 200 -10.33 1.92 15.85
N ARG A 201 -11.41 1.42 15.24
CA ARG A 201 -12.69 2.11 15.09
C ARG A 201 -13.57 1.89 16.32
N ARG A 202 -13.95 2.97 16.97
CA ARG A 202 -14.84 2.95 18.15
C ARG A 202 -16.32 2.77 17.77
N ALA A 203 -17.07 2.23 18.72
CA ALA A 203 -18.52 2.07 18.70
C ALA A 203 -19.24 3.14 19.55
N ALA A 204 -20.59 3.15 19.49
CA ALA A 204 -21.49 3.94 20.35
C ALA A 204 -21.12 5.43 20.44
N GLY A 205 -21.11 6.09 21.61
CA GLY A 205 -20.84 7.53 21.83
C GLY A 205 -19.48 8.09 21.33
N GLY A 206 -18.76 7.34 20.49
CA GLY A 206 -17.64 7.78 19.67
C GLY A 206 -17.63 7.10 18.29
N HIS A 207 -18.79 6.74 17.75
CA HIS A 207 -18.96 6.00 16.50
C HIS A 207 -18.14 6.64 15.36
N GLY A 208 -17.38 5.81 14.66
CA GLY A 208 -16.55 6.25 13.55
C GLY A 208 -15.26 7.00 13.96
N LYS A 209 -15.06 7.31 15.25
CA LYS A 209 -13.75 7.79 15.73
C LYS A 209 -12.74 6.66 15.63
N VAL A 210 -11.61 6.94 14.98
CA VAL A 210 -10.52 6.01 14.79
C VAL A 210 -9.32 6.44 15.65
N THR A 211 -8.58 5.49 16.21
CA THR A 211 -7.24 5.73 16.78
C THR A 211 -6.25 4.94 15.96
N ILE A 212 -5.18 5.59 15.46
CA ILE A 212 -4.23 5.00 14.52
C ILE A 212 -2.87 4.87 15.19
N TRP A 213 -2.27 3.67 15.10
CA TRP A 213 -0.88 3.39 15.45
C TRP A 213 -0.14 3.00 14.18
N SER A 214 0.90 3.75 13.83
CA SER A 214 1.65 3.52 12.58
C SER A 214 3.14 3.70 12.75
N HIS A 215 3.90 2.98 11.93
CA HIS A 215 5.33 3.20 11.78
C HIS A 215 5.66 4.55 11.11
N GLN A 216 4.82 4.96 10.16
CA GLN A 216 5.03 6.16 9.36
C GLN A 216 3.84 7.11 9.52
N ALA A 217 4.15 8.41 9.53
CA ALA A 217 3.14 9.45 9.70
C ALA A 217 2.15 9.46 8.53
N PHE A 218 0.86 9.36 8.85
CA PHE A 218 -0.25 9.60 7.91
C PHE A 218 -0.58 11.10 7.73
N SER A 219 0.12 11.97 8.46
CA SER A 219 -0.18 13.41 8.54
C SER A 219 0.92 14.26 7.90
N THR A 220 0.49 15.28 7.15
CA THR A 220 1.30 16.42 6.72
C THR A 220 0.82 17.71 7.40
N PRO A 221 1.55 18.84 7.23
CA PRO A 221 0.99 20.17 7.52
C PRO A 221 -0.33 20.48 6.78
N GLU A 222 -0.64 19.77 5.68
CA GLU A 222 -1.82 20.00 4.83
C GLU A 222 -2.96 19.00 5.06
N ILE A 223 -2.64 17.77 5.49
CA ILE A 223 -3.58 16.69 5.82
C ILE A 223 -3.50 16.48 7.33
N LEU A 224 -4.25 17.29 8.07
CA LEU A 224 -4.53 17.02 9.47
C LEU A 224 -5.50 15.84 9.51
N SER A 225 -4.98 14.65 9.79
CA SER A 225 -5.83 13.50 10.13
C SER A 225 -6.81 13.94 11.23
N PRO A 226 -8.14 13.83 11.03
CA PRO A 226 -9.11 14.13 12.09
C PRO A 226 -9.06 13.09 13.22
N HIS A 227 -8.25 12.04 13.06
CA HIS A 227 -8.11 10.93 13.99
C HIS A 227 -6.83 11.04 14.81
N PRO A 228 -6.91 10.81 16.13
CA PRO A 228 -5.74 10.66 16.98
C PRO A 228 -4.74 9.66 16.39
N TYR A 229 -3.50 10.10 16.24
CA TYR A 229 -2.42 9.35 15.62
C TYR A 229 -1.26 9.19 16.61
N LEU A 230 -0.76 7.97 16.76
CA LEU A 230 0.44 7.65 17.52
C LEU A 230 1.48 7.04 16.59
N LYS A 231 2.64 7.68 16.48
CA LYS A 231 3.80 7.09 15.83
C LYS A 231 4.41 6.04 16.74
N VAL A 232 4.59 4.82 16.23
CA VAL A 232 5.21 3.69 16.92
C VAL A 232 6.31 3.10 16.03
N SER A 233 7.23 2.30 16.55
CA SER A 233 8.17 1.58 15.67
C SER A 233 7.48 0.35 15.05
N LEU A 234 8.05 -0.20 13.96
CA LEU A 234 7.61 -1.51 13.45
C LEU A 234 7.83 -2.59 14.51
N SER A 235 8.97 -2.59 15.21
CA SER A 235 9.23 -3.59 16.26
C SER A 235 8.14 -3.58 17.32
N THR A 236 7.71 -2.41 17.80
CA THR A 236 6.61 -2.29 18.76
C THR A 236 5.29 -2.81 18.18
N LEU A 237 4.97 -2.54 16.91
CA LEU A 237 3.79 -3.13 16.27
C LEU A 237 3.86 -4.67 16.20
N TYR A 238 5.02 -5.25 15.91
CA TYR A 238 5.16 -6.70 15.72
C TYR A 238 5.38 -7.48 17.00
N GLN A 239 6.06 -6.91 17.99
CA GLN A 239 6.52 -7.62 19.17
C GLN A 239 5.68 -7.30 20.41
N GLU A 240 5.15 -6.09 20.52
CA GLU A 240 4.47 -5.62 21.72
C GLU A 240 2.95 -5.50 21.54
N SER A 241 2.46 -5.52 20.29
CA SER A 241 1.03 -5.48 20.02
C SER A 241 0.40 -6.87 20.12
N ARG A 242 -0.88 -6.90 20.51
CA ARG A 242 -1.70 -8.14 20.51
C ARG A 242 -1.91 -8.72 19.12
N VAL A 243 -1.56 -7.98 18.07
CA VAL A 243 -1.75 -8.37 16.68
C VAL A 243 -0.43 -8.67 15.96
N GLY A 244 0.68 -8.76 16.69
CA GLY A 244 2.01 -9.01 16.12
C GLY A 244 2.12 -10.28 15.29
N HIS A 245 1.51 -11.37 15.76
CA HIS A 245 1.45 -12.64 15.02
C HIS A 245 0.63 -12.51 13.73
N VAL A 246 -0.50 -11.80 13.78
CA VAL A 246 -1.35 -11.53 12.60
C VAL A 246 -0.56 -10.70 11.58
N LEU A 247 0.14 -9.65 12.02
CA LEU A 247 0.98 -8.83 11.15
C LEU A 247 2.11 -9.65 10.50
N SER A 248 2.72 -10.58 11.22
CA SER A 248 3.74 -11.49 10.67
C SER A 248 3.18 -12.35 9.53
N TRP A 249 1.99 -12.92 9.69
CA TRP A 249 1.36 -13.71 8.65
C TRP A 249 0.83 -12.87 7.48
N MET A 250 0.31 -11.66 7.74
CA MET A 250 0.00 -10.70 6.69
C MET A 250 1.25 -10.34 5.88
N THR A 251 2.41 -10.20 6.52
CA THR A 251 3.69 -9.94 5.83
C THR A 251 4.07 -11.07 4.88
N ALA A 252 3.97 -12.30 5.36
CA ALA A 252 4.27 -13.48 4.55
C ALA A 252 3.34 -13.55 3.34
N LEU A 253 2.03 -13.33 3.54
CA LEU A 253 1.06 -13.32 2.45
C LEU A 253 1.31 -12.18 1.46
N ASP A 254 1.62 -10.97 1.96
CA ASP A 254 1.94 -9.82 1.12
C ASP A 254 3.15 -10.07 0.23
N HIS A 255 4.19 -10.71 0.77
CA HIS A 255 5.36 -11.12 0.01
C HIS A 255 4.99 -12.06 -1.14
N GLU A 256 4.24 -13.13 -0.86
CA GLU A 256 3.84 -14.12 -1.88
C GLU A 256 3.00 -13.49 -2.99
N VAL A 257 2.05 -12.62 -2.64
CA VAL A 257 1.22 -11.90 -3.60
C VAL A 257 2.05 -10.97 -4.47
N ARG A 258 3.04 -10.26 -3.90
CA ARG A 258 3.93 -9.39 -4.69
C ARG A 258 4.76 -10.16 -5.69
N VAL A 259 5.31 -11.31 -5.29
CA VAL A 259 6.08 -12.16 -6.21
C VAL A 259 5.17 -12.60 -7.37
N ALA A 260 3.96 -13.08 -7.09
CA ALA A 260 3.03 -13.50 -8.12
C ALA A 260 2.59 -12.34 -9.05
N GLU A 261 2.33 -11.16 -8.51
CA GLU A 261 1.98 -9.97 -9.30
C GLU A 261 3.13 -9.48 -10.18
N THR A 262 4.38 -9.59 -9.69
CA THR A 262 5.58 -9.29 -10.47
C THR A 262 5.72 -10.26 -11.64
N ASP A 263 5.57 -11.56 -11.38
CA ASP A 263 5.62 -12.61 -12.41
C ASP A 263 4.52 -12.43 -13.47
N ARG A 264 3.30 -12.07 -13.06
CA ARG A 264 2.17 -11.80 -13.95
C ARG A 264 2.45 -10.64 -14.90
N ARG A 265 3.02 -9.55 -14.36
CA ARG A 265 3.36 -8.34 -15.14
C ARG A 265 4.49 -8.57 -16.12
N ALA A 266 5.49 -9.37 -15.76
CA ALA A 266 6.59 -9.70 -16.65
C ALA A 266 6.16 -10.52 -17.89
N ARG A 267 4.95 -11.10 -17.86
CA ARG A 267 4.39 -11.96 -18.92
C ARG A 267 3.27 -11.30 -19.73
N SER A 268 2.78 -10.13 -19.31
CA SER A 268 1.71 -9.38 -19.98
C SER A 268 2.33 -8.37 -20.95
#